data_AF-A0A962YIM9-F1
#
_entry.id   AF-A0A962YIM9-F1
#
_cell.length_a   1.000
_cell.length_b   1.000
_cell.length_c   1.000
_cell.angle_alpha   90.00
_cell.angle_beta   90.00
_cell.angle_gamma   90.00
#
_symmetry.space_group_name_H-M   'P 1'
#
loop_
_entity.id
_entity.type
_entity.pdbx_description
1 polymer ?
#
loop_
_entity_poly.entity_id
_entity_poly.type
_entity_poly.pdbx_seq_one_letter_code
_entity_poly.pdbx_strand_id
1 'polypeptide(L)'
;MSETAMLLSRRRALQALAVLVSTPASLPWAAADTLADRQLLAAQILNGVTPASLSVVDDLFAELTRELGQDTVNRLITAVLQRDAASIARPFEDAAIEQAAQRTLDLFYSGEVKGADGKADALYFHQALTWQVLDFTKPPSICGPGFGWWADKPDSLA
;
A
#
# COMPACT_ATOMS: atom_id res chain seq x y z
N MET A 1 -36.76 20.92 -26.35
CA MET A 1 -36.57 20.72 -24.89
C MET A 1 -35.57 21.77 -24.43
N SER A 2 -36.00 22.66 -23.53
CA SER A 2 -35.47 24.04 -23.39
C SER A 2 -34.25 24.15 -22.47
N GLU A 3 -33.30 25.02 -22.84
CA GLU A 3 -32.01 25.36 -22.18
C GLU A 3 -32.10 25.59 -20.66
N THR A 4 -33.26 26.04 -20.18
CA THR A 4 -33.54 26.29 -18.77
C THR A 4 -33.53 25.01 -17.90
N ALA A 5 -33.86 23.84 -18.47
CA ALA A 5 -33.79 22.57 -17.74
C ALA A 5 -32.34 22.12 -17.50
N MET A 6 -31.43 22.43 -18.42
CA MET A 6 -30.01 22.06 -18.35
C MET A 6 -29.25 22.90 -17.32
N LEU A 7 -29.61 24.18 -17.18
CA LEU A 7 -29.03 25.09 -16.17
C LEU A 7 -29.46 24.73 -14.73
N LEU A 8 -30.70 24.24 -14.55
CA LEU A 8 -31.19 23.77 -13.25
C LEU A 8 -30.45 22.48 -12.79
N SER A 9 -30.15 21.59 -13.74
CA SER A 9 -29.39 20.36 -13.51
C SER A 9 -27.95 20.65 -13.09
N ARG A 10 -27.29 21.61 -13.76
CA ARG A 10 -25.90 21.99 -13.46
C ARG A 10 -25.75 22.64 -12.08
N ARG A 11 -26.71 23.47 -11.65
CA ARG A 11 -26.71 24.06 -10.30
C ARG A 11 -26.94 23.01 -9.21
N ARG A 12 -27.82 22.02 -9.46
CA ARG A 12 -28.00 20.89 -8.53
C ARG A 12 -26.76 20.01 -8.45
N ALA A 13 -26.08 19.77 -9.57
CA ALA A 13 -24.82 19.03 -9.59
C ALA A 13 -23.71 19.76 -8.81
N LEU A 14 -23.60 21.08 -8.95
CA LEU A 14 -22.63 21.88 -8.20
C LEU A 14 -22.96 21.99 -6.71
N GLN A 15 -24.24 22.05 -6.34
CA GLN A 15 -24.68 22.01 -4.94
C GLN A 15 -24.41 20.63 -4.29
N ALA A 16 -24.57 19.54 -5.05
CA ALA A 16 -24.20 18.21 -4.58
C ALA A 16 -22.67 18.06 -4.39
N LEU A 17 -21.86 18.69 -5.25
CA LEU A 17 -20.40 18.73 -5.08
C LEU A 17 -19.96 19.57 -3.87
N ALA A 18 -20.65 20.68 -3.56
CA ALA A 18 -20.28 21.55 -2.45
C ALA A 18 -20.50 20.89 -1.06
N VAL A 19 -21.43 19.93 -0.96
CA VAL A 19 -21.66 19.15 0.27
C VAL A 19 -20.53 18.13 0.51
N LEU A 20 -19.87 17.66 -0.56
CA LEU A 20 -18.68 16.79 -0.45
C LEU A 20 -17.42 17.54 0.00
N VAL A 21 -17.36 18.86 -0.16
CA VAL A 21 -16.18 19.67 0.22
C VAL A 21 -16.29 20.21 1.66
N SER A 22 -17.50 20.24 2.23
CA SER A 22 -17.78 20.80 3.55
C SER A 22 -18.01 19.75 4.64
N THR A 23 -18.00 18.47 4.28
CA THR A 23 -17.66 17.45 5.26
C THR A 23 -16.17 17.60 5.55
N PRO A 24 -15.72 17.72 6.81
CA PRO A 24 -14.32 17.43 7.08
C PRO A 24 -14.11 16.04 6.49
N ALA A 25 -13.29 15.96 5.45
CA ALA A 25 -12.70 14.71 5.04
C ALA A 25 -11.80 14.31 6.22
N SER A 26 -12.42 13.77 7.27
CA SER A 26 -11.80 12.77 8.09
C SER A 26 -11.53 11.65 7.11
N LEU A 27 -10.39 11.75 6.41
CA LEU A 27 -9.83 10.62 5.71
C LEU A 27 -9.85 9.45 6.73
N PRO A 28 -10.02 8.20 6.31
CA PRO A 28 -10.06 7.07 7.24
C PRO A 28 -8.75 6.88 8.04
N TRP A 29 -7.68 7.64 7.75
CA TRP A 29 -6.40 7.62 8.46
C TRP A 29 -6.45 8.00 9.95
N ALA A 30 -7.51 8.68 10.42
CA ALA A 30 -7.56 9.25 11.77
C ALA A 30 -8.07 8.27 12.84
N ALA A 31 -8.43 7.04 12.47
CA ALA A 31 -8.99 6.03 13.37
C ALA A 31 -8.14 4.75 13.47
N ALA A 32 -6.82 4.85 13.29
CA ALA A 32 -5.92 3.74 13.58
C ALA A 32 -5.77 3.58 15.11
N ASP A 33 -6.81 3.03 15.75
CA ASP A 33 -6.91 2.89 17.20
C ASP A 33 -5.98 1.79 17.72
N THR A 34 -5.73 0.74 16.92
CA THR A 34 -4.85 -0.37 17.28
C THR A 34 -3.47 -0.30 16.61
N LEU A 35 -2.50 -1.04 17.13
CA LEU A 35 -1.19 -1.19 16.48
C LEU A 35 -1.32 -1.82 15.08
N ALA A 36 -2.19 -2.81 14.93
CA ALA A 36 -2.45 -3.48 13.66
C ALA A 36 -2.99 -2.51 12.60
N ASP A 37 -3.92 -1.62 12.99
CA ASP A 37 -4.46 -0.60 12.07
C ASP A 37 -3.36 0.36 11.61
N ARG A 38 -2.46 0.76 12.51
CA ARG A 38 -1.34 1.66 12.19
C ARG A 38 -0.32 0.98 11.28
N GLN A 39 -0.04 -0.29 11.52
CA GLN A 39 0.85 -1.11 10.69
C GLN A 39 0.26 -1.27 9.29
N LEU A 40 -1.02 -1.62 9.18
CA LEU A 40 -1.72 -1.71 7.91
C LEU A 40 -1.68 -0.39 7.14
N LEU A 41 -2.00 0.72 7.80
CA LEU A 41 -2.01 2.04 7.18
C LEU A 41 -0.60 2.47 6.77
N ALA A 42 0.41 2.24 7.60
CA ALA A 42 1.80 2.51 7.24
C ALA A 42 2.27 1.67 6.04
N ALA A 43 1.90 0.39 5.99
CA ALA A 43 2.17 -0.46 4.84
C ALA A 43 1.46 0.05 3.58
N GLN A 44 0.21 0.49 3.67
CA GLN A 44 -0.52 1.08 2.53
C GLN A 44 0.18 2.33 2.01
N ILE A 45 0.57 3.24 2.91
CA ILE A 45 1.26 4.49 2.56
C ILE A 45 2.61 4.19 1.89
N LEU A 46 3.42 3.30 2.46
CA LEU A 46 4.73 2.95 1.90
C LEU A 46 4.62 2.22 0.56
N ASN A 47 3.76 1.21 0.47
CA ASN A 47 3.68 0.35 -0.71
C ASN A 47 2.85 0.96 -1.85
N GLY A 48 2.03 1.98 -1.57
CA GLY A 48 1.10 2.59 -2.51
C GLY A 48 -0.12 1.73 -2.85
N VAL A 49 -0.23 0.53 -2.27
CA VAL A 49 -1.32 -0.42 -2.47
C VAL A 49 -1.70 -1.08 -1.16
N THR A 50 -2.94 -1.53 -1.06
CA THR A 50 -3.43 -2.28 0.11
C THR A 50 -2.96 -3.72 0.05
N PRO A 51 -2.21 -4.21 1.06
CA PRO A 51 -1.87 -5.62 1.14
C PRO A 51 -3.13 -6.49 1.23
N ALA A 52 -3.15 -7.61 0.51
CA ALA A 52 -4.32 -8.47 0.40
C ALA A 52 -4.74 -9.18 1.70
N SER A 53 -3.85 -9.28 2.71
CA SER A 53 -4.14 -9.97 3.97
C SER A 53 -3.57 -9.25 5.19
N LEU A 54 -4.39 -9.08 6.22
CA LEU A 54 -3.99 -8.55 7.52
C LEU A 54 -2.96 -9.45 8.22
N SER A 55 -3.11 -10.77 8.12
CA SER A 55 -2.16 -11.70 8.75
C SER A 55 -0.76 -11.58 8.16
N VAL A 56 -0.66 -11.29 6.85
CA VAL A 56 0.62 -11.06 6.18
C VAL A 56 1.25 -9.76 6.67
N VAL A 57 0.45 -8.72 6.88
CA VAL A 57 0.94 -7.46 7.46
C VAL A 57 1.52 -7.70 8.85
N ASP A 58 0.77 -8.37 9.73
CA ASP A 58 1.20 -8.66 11.09
C ASP A 58 2.51 -9.47 11.12
N ASP A 59 2.58 -10.53 10.32
CA ASP A 59 3.77 -11.39 10.25
C ASP A 59 5.00 -10.64 9.71
N LEU A 60 4.84 -9.85 8.64
CA LEU A 60 5.95 -9.09 8.06
C LEU A 60 6.43 -7.97 9.00
N PHE A 61 5.55 -7.34 9.77
CA PHE A 61 5.97 -6.39 10.80
C PHE A 61 6.60 -7.07 12.02
N ALA A 62 6.20 -8.30 12.35
CA ALA A 62 6.90 -9.10 13.36
C ALA A 62 8.32 -9.44 12.90
N GLU A 63 8.51 -9.78 11.62
CA GLU A 63 9.82 -10.01 11.03
C GLU A 63 10.69 -8.73 11.02
N LEU A 64 10.13 -7.58 10.60
CA LEU A 64 10.81 -6.28 10.70
C LEU A 64 11.22 -5.96 12.13
N THR A 65 10.36 -6.25 13.10
CA THR A 65 10.62 -6.00 14.53
C THR A 65 11.74 -6.89 15.03
N ARG A 66 11.78 -8.16 14.60
CA ARG A 66 12.85 -9.10 14.91
C ARG A 66 14.19 -8.64 14.31
N GLU A 67 14.18 -8.11 13.10
CA GLU A 67 15.39 -7.72 12.36
C GLU A 67 15.95 -6.35 12.79
N LEU A 68 15.08 -5.35 13.04
CA LEU A 68 15.45 -3.95 13.24
C LEU A 68 15.18 -3.43 14.67
N GLY A 69 14.48 -4.21 15.49
CA GLY A 69 14.03 -3.84 16.82
C GLY A 69 12.73 -3.05 16.83
N GLN A 70 11.96 -3.23 17.91
CA GLN A 70 10.63 -2.63 18.10
C GLN A 70 10.66 -1.10 18.06
N ASP A 71 11.67 -0.47 18.63
CA ASP A 71 11.79 0.99 18.65
C ASP A 71 11.94 1.56 17.23
N THR A 72 12.77 0.94 16.38
CA THR A 72 12.95 1.37 14.99
C THR A 72 11.65 1.23 14.20
N VAL A 73 10.95 0.10 14.33
CA VAL A 73 9.68 -0.14 13.65
C VAL A 73 8.59 0.84 14.11
N ASN A 74 8.48 1.13 15.41
CA ASN A 74 7.53 2.10 15.92
C ASN A 74 7.81 3.52 15.43
N ARG A 75 9.09 3.91 15.37
CA ARG A 75 9.51 5.20 14.79
C ARG A 75 9.20 5.26 13.30
N LEU A 76 9.42 4.18 12.55
CA LEU A 76 9.05 4.08 11.14
C LEU A 76 7.55 4.30 10.95
N ILE A 77 6.71 3.54 11.66
CA ILE A 77 5.25 3.66 11.56
C ILE A 77 4.82 5.10 11.85
N THR A 78 5.36 5.70 12.91
CA THR A 78 5.06 7.09 13.27
C THR A 78 5.49 8.07 12.18
N ALA A 79 6.70 7.94 11.64
CA ALA A 79 7.22 8.80 10.59
C ALA A 79 6.40 8.71 9.30
N VAL A 80 5.99 7.49 8.91
CA VAL A 80 5.15 7.23 7.74
C VAL A 80 3.78 7.88 7.91
N LEU A 81 3.13 7.70 9.06
CA LEU A 81 1.79 8.25 9.34
C LEU A 81 1.79 9.79 9.42
N GLN A 82 2.94 10.41 9.67
CA GLN A 82 3.09 11.86 9.71
C GLN A 82 3.46 12.48 8.36
N ARG A 83 3.73 11.68 7.31
CA ARG A 83 4.06 12.22 5.99
C ARG A 83 2.85 12.89 5.35
N ASP A 84 3.11 13.98 4.64
CA ASP A 84 2.16 14.53 3.70
C ASP A 84 2.24 13.80 2.34
N ALA A 85 1.18 13.92 1.55
CA ALA A 85 1.13 13.30 0.22
C ALA A 85 2.22 13.85 -0.74
N ALA A 86 2.72 15.07 -0.51
CA ALA A 86 3.74 15.71 -1.34
C ALA A 86 5.17 15.22 -1.05
N SER A 87 5.37 14.57 0.09
CA SER A 87 6.67 14.09 0.59
C SER A 87 6.78 12.58 0.62
N ILE A 88 5.71 11.84 0.30
CA ILE A 88 5.67 10.37 0.36
C ILE A 88 6.79 9.70 -0.43
N ALA A 89 7.15 10.26 -1.59
CA ALA A 89 8.20 9.75 -2.47
C ALA A 89 9.62 10.24 -2.12
N ARG A 90 9.77 11.12 -1.12
CA ARG A 90 11.07 11.62 -0.70
C ARG A 90 11.71 10.63 0.28
N PRO A 91 13.04 10.53 0.35
CA PRO A 91 13.70 9.80 1.43
C PRO A 91 13.33 10.37 2.80
N PHE A 92 13.39 9.54 3.85
CA PHE A 92 13.37 10.00 5.24
C PHE A 92 14.71 10.63 5.60
N GLU A 93 14.69 11.65 6.46
CA GLU A 93 15.92 12.33 6.93
C GLU A 93 16.73 11.45 7.89
N ASP A 94 16.04 10.67 8.73
CA ASP A 94 16.68 9.67 9.61
C ASP A 94 17.04 8.43 8.78
N ALA A 95 18.34 8.17 8.65
CA ALA A 95 18.88 7.05 7.88
C ALA A 95 18.40 5.67 8.36
N ALA A 96 18.16 5.49 9.67
CA ALA A 96 17.64 4.23 10.20
C ALA A 96 16.17 4.03 9.81
N ILE A 97 15.40 5.11 9.72
CA ILE A 97 14.01 5.08 9.26
C ILE A 97 13.94 4.85 7.76
N GLU A 98 14.80 5.50 6.99
CA GLU A 98 14.91 5.25 5.55
C GLU A 98 15.28 3.79 5.26
N GLN A 99 16.26 3.24 5.98
CA GLN A 99 16.63 1.83 5.85
C GLN A 99 15.47 0.90 6.24
N ALA A 100 14.74 1.22 7.31
CA ALA A 100 13.58 0.44 7.72
C ALA A 100 12.44 0.51 6.70
N ALA A 101 12.21 1.68 6.08
CA ALA A 101 11.24 1.85 5.01
C ALA A 101 11.61 1.03 3.77
N GLN A 102 12.86 1.09 3.32
CA GLN A 102 13.37 0.28 2.22
C GLN A 102 13.23 -1.22 2.52
N ARG A 103 13.60 -1.65 3.72
CA ARG A 103 13.44 -3.06 4.12
C ARG A 103 11.97 -3.49 4.16
N THR A 104 11.07 -2.59 4.55
CA THR A 104 9.62 -2.84 4.52
C THR A 104 9.16 -3.06 3.08
N LEU A 105 9.57 -2.20 2.14
CA LEU A 105 9.26 -2.38 0.72
C LEU A 105 9.81 -3.72 0.20
N ASP A 106 11.06 -4.04 0.50
CA ASP A 106 11.68 -5.30 0.08
C ASP A 106 10.87 -6.51 0.58
N LEU A 107 10.49 -6.54 1.86
CA LEU A 107 9.71 -7.62 2.45
C LEU A 107 8.35 -7.78 1.78
N PHE A 108 7.62 -6.68 1.60
CA PHE A 108 6.28 -6.73 1.02
C PHE A 108 6.30 -7.08 -0.47
N TYR A 109 7.29 -6.59 -1.24
CA TYR A 109 7.36 -6.85 -2.68
C TYR A 109 8.01 -8.18 -3.03
N SER A 110 8.90 -8.73 -2.21
CA SER A 110 9.51 -10.05 -2.46
C SER A 110 8.78 -11.20 -1.75
N GLY A 111 8.18 -10.93 -0.58
CA GLY A 111 7.71 -11.98 0.33
C GLY A 111 8.85 -12.79 0.96
N GLU A 112 10.10 -12.32 0.88
CA GLU A 112 11.30 -12.99 1.37
C GLU A 112 11.75 -12.46 2.74
N VAL A 113 11.76 -13.33 3.73
CA VAL A 113 12.28 -13.05 5.08
C VAL A 113 13.71 -13.58 5.24
N LYS A 114 14.43 -13.15 6.28
CA LYS A 114 15.75 -13.73 6.56
C LYS A 114 15.60 -14.91 7.51
N GLY A 115 15.88 -16.10 7.01
CA GLY A 115 15.97 -17.32 7.80
C GLY A 115 17.02 -17.23 8.91
N ALA A 116 16.92 -18.15 9.88
CA ALA A 116 17.83 -18.20 11.03
C ALA A 116 19.31 -18.44 10.63
N ASP A 117 19.55 -19.01 9.45
CA ASP A 117 20.88 -19.22 8.87
C ASP A 117 21.37 -18.02 8.03
N GLY A 118 20.62 -16.91 8.02
CA GLY A 118 20.90 -15.70 7.26
C GLY A 118 20.55 -15.78 5.78
N LYS A 119 19.96 -16.88 5.30
CA LYS A 119 19.49 -17.00 3.91
C LYS A 119 18.09 -16.42 3.73
N ALA A 120 17.71 -16.13 2.49
CA ALA A 120 16.37 -15.69 2.16
C ALA A 120 15.41 -16.89 2.16
N ASP A 121 14.33 -16.79 2.94
CA ASP A 121 13.23 -17.74 2.97
C ASP A 121 11.98 -17.10 2.35
N ALA A 122 11.43 -17.74 1.32
CA ALA A 122 10.31 -17.22 0.55
C ALA A 122 8.95 -17.59 1.20
N LEU A 123 8.72 -17.13 2.45
CA LEU A 123 7.53 -17.50 3.24
C LEU A 123 6.23 -16.94 2.67
N TYR A 124 6.26 -15.73 2.11
CA TYR A 124 5.07 -15.02 1.62
C TYR A 124 5.10 -14.80 0.12
N PHE A 125 5.84 -15.65 -0.61
CA PHE A 125 6.09 -15.49 -2.04
C PHE A 125 4.82 -15.29 -2.87
N HIS A 126 3.77 -16.08 -2.62
CA HIS A 126 2.52 -15.97 -3.37
C HIS A 126 1.69 -14.74 -2.98
N GLN A 127 1.94 -14.16 -1.81
CA GLN A 127 1.28 -12.96 -1.29
C GLN A 127 2.10 -11.69 -1.54
N ALA A 128 3.29 -11.80 -2.11
CA ALA A 128 4.16 -10.66 -2.40
C ALA A 128 3.47 -9.66 -3.32
N LEU A 129 3.63 -8.36 -3.03
CA LEU A 129 2.96 -7.29 -3.75
C LEU A 129 3.36 -7.20 -5.21
N THR A 130 4.57 -7.64 -5.59
CA THR A 130 5.01 -7.71 -6.99
C THR A 130 3.99 -8.45 -7.86
N TRP A 131 3.36 -9.50 -7.35
CA TRP A 131 2.35 -10.26 -8.09
C TRP A 131 0.96 -9.62 -8.11
N GLN A 132 0.71 -8.66 -7.22
CA GLN A 132 -0.58 -7.98 -7.11
C GLN A 132 -0.61 -6.69 -7.92
N VAL A 133 0.54 -6.00 -8.03
CA VAL A 133 0.62 -4.72 -8.74
C VAL A 133 0.94 -4.85 -10.22
N LEU A 134 1.47 -6.00 -10.66
CA LEU A 134 1.78 -6.26 -12.05
C LEU A 134 0.69 -7.15 -12.67
N ASP A 135 -0.12 -6.56 -13.55
CA ASP A 135 -1.24 -7.22 -14.24
C ASP A 135 -0.81 -8.25 -15.29
N PHE A 136 0.44 -8.19 -15.73
CA PHE A 136 0.99 -9.02 -16.80
C PHE A 136 1.80 -10.23 -16.32
N THR A 137 1.95 -10.38 -14.99
CA THR A 137 2.67 -11.52 -14.41
C THR A 137 1.87 -12.15 -13.28
N LYS A 138 2.36 -13.29 -12.81
CA LYS A 138 1.77 -14.06 -11.72
C LYS A 138 2.90 -14.84 -11.03
N PRO A 139 2.68 -15.32 -9.80
CA PRO A 139 3.67 -16.16 -9.15
C PRO A 139 3.97 -17.40 -10.02
N PRO A 140 5.24 -17.76 -10.22
CA PRO A 140 5.63 -19.10 -10.66
C PRO A 140 4.88 -20.15 -9.84
N SER A 141 4.42 -21.22 -10.49
CA SER A 141 3.54 -22.29 -9.96
C SER A 141 2.02 -22.04 -9.98
N ILE A 142 1.54 -20.81 -10.16
CA ILE A 142 0.10 -20.53 -10.32
C ILE A 142 -0.27 -20.54 -11.81
N CYS A 143 -1.35 -21.19 -12.23
CA CYS A 143 -1.83 -21.10 -13.62
C CYS A 143 -2.53 -19.76 -13.87
N GLY A 144 -2.35 -19.17 -15.06
CA GLY A 144 -3.08 -17.96 -15.45
C GLY A 144 -4.56 -18.25 -15.77
N PRO A 145 -5.36 -17.22 -16.07
CA PRO A 145 -6.78 -17.38 -16.40
C PRO A 145 -7.03 -18.23 -17.67
N GLY A 146 -6.01 -18.38 -18.53
CA GLY A 146 -6.01 -19.28 -19.68
C GLY A 146 -4.61 -19.45 -20.27
N PHE A 147 -4.41 -20.44 -21.14
CA PHE A 147 -3.16 -20.57 -21.90
C PHE A 147 -3.03 -19.40 -22.89
N GLY A 148 -1.85 -18.78 -22.95
CA GLY A 148 -1.60 -17.65 -23.87
C GLY A 148 -2.05 -16.29 -23.34
N TRP A 149 -2.47 -16.16 -22.08
CA TRP A 149 -2.87 -14.87 -21.48
C TRP A 149 -1.75 -13.80 -21.49
N TRP A 150 -0.50 -14.22 -21.65
CA TRP A 150 0.68 -13.36 -21.79
C TRP A 150 0.93 -12.89 -23.24
N ALA A 151 0.12 -13.32 -24.22
CA ALA A 151 0.33 -13.00 -25.63
C ALA A 151 -0.07 -11.57 -25.97
N ASP A 152 -1.04 -11.02 -25.23
CA ASP A 152 -1.52 -9.66 -25.42
C ASP A 152 -0.69 -8.67 -24.62
N LYS A 153 -0.51 -7.46 -25.18
CA LYS A 153 0.14 -6.36 -24.46
C LYS A 153 -0.76 -5.94 -23.28
N PRO A 154 -0.19 -5.65 -22.09
CA PRO A 154 -0.96 -5.12 -20.97
C PRO A 154 -1.54 -3.74 -21.31
N ASP A 155 -2.82 -3.54 -20.99
CA ASP A 155 -3.53 -2.28 -21.20
C ASP A 155 -2.90 -1.11 -20.40
N SER A 156 -2.29 -1.42 -19.26
CA SER A 156 -1.60 -0.46 -18.38
C SER A 156 -0.35 0.18 -18.98
N LEU A 157 0.15 -0.36 -20.11
CA LEU A 157 1.34 0.13 -20.82
C LEU A 157 1.02 0.84 -22.15
N ALA A 158 -0.25 1.11 -22.44
CA ALA A 158 -0.72 1.81 -23.64
C ALA A 158 -0.90 3.32 -23.39
#